data_AF-A0A920ATW9-F1
#
_entry.id   AF-A0A920ATW9-F1
#
_cell.length_a   1.000
_cell.length_b   1.000
_cell.length_c   1.000
_cell.angle_alpha   90.00
_cell.angle_beta   90.00
_cell.angle_gamma   90.00
#
_symmetry.space_group_name_H-M   'P 1'
#
loop_
_entity.id
_entity.type
_entity.pdbx_description
1 polymer ?
#
loop_
_entity_poly.entity_id
_entity_poly.type
_entity_poly.pdbx_seq_one_letter_code
_entity_poly.pdbx_strand_id
1 'polypeptide(L)'
;MNVINNLNLDFCTSRALKDGKNITPNLKHFLPYKIVMNYLNPFVHGTLLIKEKIIKELGGYDERFYYAQDYKLFKDLLNKNYKYKVISTPLYYLNSKNNISSNKKKNNIIMQIVSEKIKYQKLKLFK
;
A
#
# COMPACT_ATOMS: atom_id res chain seq x y z
N MET A 1 14.57 11.23 -6.38
CA MET A 1 15.62 10.22 -6.66
C MET A 1 16.63 10.09 -5.52
N ASN A 2 17.12 11.19 -4.93
CA ASN A 2 18.15 11.12 -3.86
C ASN A 2 17.76 10.25 -2.65
N VAL A 3 16.49 10.23 -2.23
CA VAL A 3 16.07 9.46 -1.03
C VAL A 3 16.30 7.95 -1.19
N ILE A 4 15.95 7.37 -2.34
CA ILE A 4 16.10 5.91 -2.57
C ILE A 4 17.57 5.53 -2.61
N ASN A 5 18.39 6.32 -3.32
CA ASN A 5 19.81 6.03 -3.48
C ASN A 5 20.58 6.24 -2.18
N ASN A 6 20.37 7.38 -1.49
CA ASN A 6 21.10 7.73 -0.28
C ASN A 6 20.77 6.78 0.89
N LEU A 7 19.56 6.24 0.95
CA LEU A 7 19.11 5.35 2.03
C LEU A 7 19.10 3.87 1.61
N ASN A 8 19.58 3.55 0.41
CA ASN A 8 19.59 2.20 -0.16
C ASN A 8 18.23 1.47 0.00
N LEU A 9 17.15 2.14 -0.41
CA LEU A 9 15.78 1.62 -0.33
C LEU A 9 15.41 0.89 -1.61
N ASP A 10 14.44 -0.03 -1.54
CA ASP A 10 13.85 -0.68 -2.71
C ASP A 10 12.60 0.03 -3.20
N PHE A 11 11.84 0.61 -2.29
CA PHE A 11 10.75 1.53 -2.59
C PHE A 11 10.57 2.58 -1.50
N CYS A 12 9.87 3.66 -1.82
CA CYS A 12 9.40 4.62 -0.84
C CYS A 12 8.00 5.13 -1.20
N THR A 13 7.29 5.62 -0.19
CA THR A 13 6.06 6.39 -0.35
C THR A 13 6.20 7.68 0.44
N SER A 14 5.16 8.52 0.45
CA SER A 14 5.06 9.66 1.35
C SER A 14 3.70 9.69 2.03
N ARG A 15 3.52 10.66 2.93
CA ARG A 15 2.19 11.01 3.45
C ARG A 15 1.44 11.83 2.39
N ALA A 16 0.14 12.00 2.58
CA ALA A 16 -0.71 12.81 1.73
C ALA A 16 -1.48 13.86 2.52
N LEU A 17 -1.72 15.01 1.91
CA LEU A 17 -2.68 16.00 2.36
C LEU A 17 -4.07 15.62 1.84
N LYS A 18 -4.90 15.11 2.74
CA LYS A 18 -6.28 14.71 2.50
C LYS A 18 -7.23 15.90 2.57
N ASP A 19 -7.93 16.14 1.47
CA ASP A 19 -8.95 17.21 1.30
C ASP A 19 -8.47 18.61 1.74
N GLY A 20 -7.17 18.87 1.62
CA GLY A 20 -6.55 20.16 1.97
C GLY A 20 -6.45 20.47 3.46
N LYS A 21 -6.82 19.52 4.35
CA LYS A 21 -6.91 19.79 5.79
C LYS A 21 -6.10 18.82 6.65
N ASN A 22 -6.13 17.53 6.32
CA ASN A 22 -5.59 16.49 7.19
C ASN A 22 -4.42 15.78 6.53
N ILE A 23 -3.38 15.43 7.28
CA ILE A 23 -2.32 14.57 6.75
C ILE A 23 -2.73 13.09 6.94
N THR A 24 -2.34 12.19 6.04
CA THR A 24 -2.59 10.75 6.16
C THR A 24 -1.40 9.94 5.62
N PRO A 25 -1.05 8.77 6.19
CA PRO A 25 -1.53 8.23 7.46
C PRO A 25 -1.12 9.12 8.66
N ASN A 26 -1.93 9.11 9.73
CA ASN A 26 -1.69 9.80 11.01
C ASN A 26 -0.81 8.93 11.95
N LEU A 27 -1.12 8.88 13.26
CA LEU A 27 -0.39 8.12 14.29
C LEU A 27 -0.15 6.64 13.93
N LYS A 28 -0.99 6.05 13.08
CA LYS A 28 -0.85 4.68 12.59
C LYS A 28 0.46 4.44 11.81
N HIS A 29 1.15 5.49 11.38
CA HIS A 29 2.47 5.42 10.74
C HIS A 29 3.57 4.89 11.70
N PHE A 30 3.40 5.01 13.01
CA PHE A 30 4.39 4.55 14.00
C PHE A 30 4.31 3.05 14.31
N LEU A 31 3.27 2.36 13.84
CA LEU A 31 3.09 0.92 14.06
C LEU A 31 3.81 0.08 12.99
N PRO A 32 4.21 -1.16 13.30
CA PRO A 32 4.82 -2.04 12.31
C PRO A 32 3.88 -2.29 11.11
N TYR A 33 4.27 -1.80 9.93
CA TYR A 33 3.45 -1.88 8.71
C TYR A 33 3.02 -3.30 8.34
N LYS A 34 3.86 -4.31 8.62
CA LYS A 34 3.53 -5.72 8.38
C LYS A 34 2.26 -6.16 9.13
N ILE A 35 2.06 -5.61 10.33
CA ILE A 35 0.88 -5.85 11.17
C ILE A 35 -0.28 -4.96 10.70
N VAL A 36 -0.06 -3.66 10.54
CA VAL A 36 -1.10 -2.70 10.13
C VAL A 36 -1.74 -3.10 8.80
N MET A 37 -0.94 -3.59 7.86
CA MET A 37 -1.38 -4.05 6.55
C MET A 37 -2.38 -5.22 6.62
N ASN A 38 -2.50 -5.94 7.74
CA ASN A 38 -3.54 -6.98 7.87
C ASN A 38 -4.94 -6.42 8.10
N TYR A 39 -5.04 -5.15 8.48
CA TYR A 39 -6.31 -4.53 8.92
C TYR A 39 -6.67 -3.30 8.09
N LEU A 40 -5.67 -2.58 7.56
CA LEU A 40 -5.83 -1.32 6.84
C LEU A 40 -4.85 -1.28 5.67
N ASN A 41 -5.03 -0.32 4.76
CA ASN A 41 -4.00 0.07 3.79
C ASN A 41 -3.26 1.31 4.32
N PRO A 42 -2.06 1.16 4.90
CA PRO A 42 -1.33 2.27 5.50
C PRO A 42 -0.50 3.07 4.48
N PHE A 43 -0.35 2.59 3.24
CA PHE A 43 0.45 3.26 2.23
C PHE A 43 -0.40 4.15 1.31
N VAL A 44 0.10 5.36 1.06
CA VAL A 44 -0.48 6.25 0.04
C VAL A 44 0.04 5.81 -1.32
N HIS A 45 -0.74 5.02 -2.05
CA HIS A 45 -0.31 4.45 -3.33
C HIS A 45 0.14 5.51 -4.36
N GLY A 46 -0.56 6.65 -4.45
CA GLY A 46 -0.24 7.73 -5.39
C GLY A 46 1.13 8.40 -5.19
N THR A 47 1.92 7.94 -4.22
CA THR A 47 3.27 8.43 -3.91
C THR A 47 4.33 7.33 -4.04
N LEU A 48 3.94 6.15 -4.52
CA LEU A 48 4.85 5.01 -4.65
C LEU A 48 5.94 5.32 -5.68
N LEU A 49 7.18 5.30 -5.21
CA LEU A 49 8.36 5.22 -6.05
C LEU A 49 9.06 3.90 -5.72
N ILE A 50 9.33 3.09 -6.73
CA ILE A 50 9.86 1.73 -6.58
C ILE A 50 10.90 1.45 -7.67
N LYS A 51 11.95 0.70 -7.33
CA LYS A 51 12.92 0.24 -8.32
C LYS A 51 12.25 -0.70 -9.33
N GLU A 52 12.47 -0.46 -10.62
CA GLU A 52 11.90 -1.26 -11.72
C GLU A 52 12.17 -2.76 -11.56
N LYS A 53 13.40 -3.14 -11.19
CA LYS A 53 13.78 -4.54 -10.97
C LYS A 53 12.87 -5.27 -9.97
N ILE A 54 12.37 -4.56 -8.96
CA ILE A 54 11.52 -5.12 -7.90
C ILE A 54 10.12 -5.38 -8.44
N ILE A 55 9.56 -4.47 -9.23
CA ILE A 55 8.27 -4.67 -9.91
C ILE A 55 8.35 -5.87 -10.87
N LYS A 56 9.43 -5.97 -11.64
CA LYS A 56 9.65 -7.12 -12.54
C LYS A 56 9.79 -8.44 -11.78
N GLU A 57 10.54 -8.46 -10.67
CA GLU A 57 10.70 -9.65 -9.82
C GLU A 57 9.39 -10.09 -9.15
N LEU A 58 8.46 -9.16 -8.90
CA LEU A 58 7.13 -9.45 -8.38
C LEU A 58 6.13 -9.86 -9.46
N GLY A 59 6.47 -9.73 -10.74
CA GLY A 59 5.56 -10.02 -11.86
C GLY A 59 4.51 -8.92 -12.11
N GLY A 60 4.72 -7.71 -11.59
CA GLY A 60 3.80 -6.59 -11.78
C GLY A 60 2.54 -6.66 -10.89
N TYR A 61 1.44 -6.08 -11.38
CA TYR A 61 0.15 -6.16 -10.71
C TYR A 61 -0.53 -7.50 -10.99
N ASP A 62 -1.07 -8.11 -9.95
CA ASP A 62 -1.84 -9.35 -10.07
C ASP A 62 -3.30 -9.02 -10.42
N GLU A 63 -3.67 -9.23 -11.68
CA GLU A 63 -5.00 -8.90 -12.22
C GLU A 63 -6.14 -9.70 -11.59
N ARG A 64 -5.85 -10.84 -10.93
CA ARG A 64 -6.84 -11.59 -10.15
C ARG A 64 -7.37 -10.77 -8.97
N PHE A 65 -6.61 -9.75 -8.55
CA PHE A 65 -6.94 -8.81 -7.49
C PHE A 65 -7.46 -7.49 -8.05
N TYR A 66 -8.37 -7.52 -9.04
CA TYR A 66 -8.83 -6.33 -9.79
C TYR A 66 -9.08 -5.06 -8.93
N TYR A 67 -9.77 -5.19 -7.79
CA TYR A 67 -9.99 -4.03 -6.92
C TYR A 67 -8.83 -3.76 -5.94
N ALA A 68 -7.99 -4.76 -5.69
CA ALA A 68 -7.00 -4.82 -4.60
C ALA A 68 -5.54 -4.88 -5.08
N GLN A 69 -5.26 -4.51 -6.32
CA GLN A 69 -3.93 -4.65 -6.93
C GLN A 69 -2.86 -3.94 -6.11
N ASP A 70 -3.09 -2.67 -5.73
CA ASP A 70 -2.19 -1.89 -4.88
C ASP A 70 -1.92 -2.56 -3.54
N TYR A 71 -2.99 -3.05 -2.88
CA TYR A 71 -2.89 -3.71 -1.59
C TYR A 71 -2.06 -5.00 -1.71
N LYS A 72 -2.33 -5.82 -2.73
CA LYS A 72 -1.60 -7.05 -3.02
C LYS A 72 -0.11 -6.76 -3.27
N LEU A 73 0.20 -5.75 -4.08
CA LEU A 73 1.57 -5.32 -4.36
C LEU A 73 2.31 -4.95 -3.06
N PHE A 74 1.76 -4.04 -2.25
CA PHE A 74 2.38 -3.67 -0.97
C PHE A 74 2.48 -4.85 0.00
N LYS A 75 1.53 -5.79 -0.04
CA LYS A 75 1.57 -6.98 0.81
C LYS A 75 2.74 -7.88 0.43
N ASP A 76 2.95 -8.09 -0.86
CA ASP A 76 4.06 -8.89 -1.38
C ASP A 76 5.39 -8.20 -1.13
N LEU A 77 5.46 -6.87 -1.28
CA LEU A 77 6.64 -6.08 -0.91
C LEU A 77 7.05 -6.28 0.56
N LEU A 78 6.07 -6.19 1.48
CA LEU A 78 6.31 -6.41 2.91
C LEU A 78 6.62 -7.87 3.25
N ASN A 79 6.03 -8.83 2.54
CA ASN A 79 6.26 -10.25 2.78
C ASN A 79 7.67 -10.68 2.36
N LYS A 80 8.18 -10.13 1.25
CA LYS A 80 9.57 -10.33 0.79
C LYS A 80 10.60 -9.47 1.55
N ASN A 81 10.17 -8.67 2.52
CA ASN A 81 11.01 -7.81 3.36
C ASN A 81 11.88 -6.81 2.56
N TYR A 82 11.37 -6.26 1.45
CA TYR A 82 12.07 -5.19 0.73
C TYR A 82 12.24 -3.95 1.61
N LYS A 83 13.36 -3.24 1.44
CA LYS A 83 13.68 -2.05 2.24
C LYS A 83 12.83 -0.87 1.81
N TYR A 84 12.22 -0.18 2.76
CA TYR A 84 11.36 0.95 2.44
C TYR A 84 11.37 2.06 3.47
N LYS A 85 10.88 3.22 3.03
CA LYS A 85 10.61 4.36 3.90
C LYS A 85 9.34 5.06 3.45
N VAL A 86 8.55 5.54 4.42
CA VAL A 86 7.49 6.52 4.14
C VAL A 86 8.03 7.89 4.53
N ILE A 87 8.09 8.79 3.57
CA ILE A 87 8.52 10.18 3.76
C ILE A 87 7.46 10.92 4.59
N SER A 88 7.90 11.60 5.65
CA SER A 88 7.02 12.30 6.59
C SER A 88 6.36 13.55 5.99
N THR A 89 7.02 14.19 5.03
CA THR A 89 6.45 15.33 4.29
C THR A 89 5.29 14.85 3.41
N PRO A 90 4.12 15.50 3.45
CA PRO A 90 3.02 15.17 2.56
C PRO A 90 3.32 15.67 1.14
N LEU A 91 3.52 14.75 0.19
CA LEU A 91 3.88 15.09 -1.20
C LEU A 91 2.75 14.84 -2.21
N TYR A 92 1.54 14.57 -1.72
CA TYR A 92 0.40 14.22 -2.55
C TYR A 92 -0.89 14.77 -1.99
N TYR A 93 -1.75 15.31 -2.86
CA TYR A 93 -3.08 15.73 -2.49
C TYR A 93 -4.06 14.57 -2.69
N LEU A 94 -4.65 14.08 -1.60
CA LEU A 94 -5.60 12.98 -1.64
C LEU A 94 -7.04 13.53 -1.57
N ASN A 95 -7.80 13.34 -2.65
CA ASN A 95 -9.24 13.60 -2.65
C ASN A 95 -10.01 12.41 -2.08
N SER A 96 -10.76 12.62 -1.00
CA SER A 96 -11.62 11.60 -0.41
C SER A 96 -13.12 11.80 -0.67
N LYS A 97 -13.48 12.86 -1.39
CA LYS A 97 -14.86 13.23 -1.73
C LYS A 97 -15.17 12.83 -3.17
N ASN A 98 -16.32 12.20 -3.38
CA ASN A 98 -16.83 11.81 -4.71
C ASN A 98 -15.83 11.02 -5.56
N ASN A 99 -14.96 10.24 -4.94
CA ASN A 99 -13.99 9.40 -5.63
C ASN A 99 -14.56 8.01 -5.95
N ILE A 100 -13.84 7.24 -6.77
CA ILE A 100 -14.27 5.90 -7.21
C ILE A 100 -14.61 5.01 -6.01
N SER A 101 -13.82 5.08 -4.94
CA SER A 101 -13.98 4.28 -3.73
C SER A 101 -15.20 4.69 -2.89
N SER A 102 -15.52 5.99 -2.82
CA SER A 102 -16.72 6.48 -2.12
C SER A 102 -17.99 6.19 -2.92
N ASN A 103 -17.90 6.23 -4.25
CA ASN A 103 -19.05 6.05 -5.13
C ASN A 103 -19.40 4.57 -5.35
N LYS A 104 -18.42 3.66 -5.26
CA LYS A 104 -18.62 2.20 -5.45
C LYS A 104 -18.54 1.42 -4.13
N LYS A 105 -19.47 1.67 -3.19
CA LYS A 105 -19.56 0.97 -1.88
C LYS A 105 -19.51 -0.57 -1.99
N LYS A 106 -20.11 -1.17 -3.03
CA LYS A 106 -20.14 -2.62 -3.26
C LYS A 106 -18.74 -3.21 -3.52
N ASN A 107 -17.83 -2.44 -4.11
CA ASN A 107 -16.46 -2.87 -4.40
C ASN A 107 -15.58 -2.90 -3.14
N ASN A 108 -15.88 -2.07 -2.13
CA ASN A 108 -15.16 -2.08 -0.85
C ASN A 108 -15.39 -3.37 -0.05
N ILE A 109 -16.55 -4.02 -0.21
CA ILE A 109 -16.84 -5.33 0.39
C ILE A 109 -16.02 -6.42 -0.32
N ILE A 110 -15.98 -6.40 -1.66
CA ILE A 110 -15.16 -7.33 -2.44
C ILE A 110 -13.69 -7.18 -2.08
N MET A 111 -13.22 -5.94 -1.91
CA MET A 111 -11.88 -5.63 -1.42
C MET A 111 -11.55 -6.26 -0.08
N GLN A 112 -12.47 -6.18 0.86
CA GLN A 112 -12.33 -6.75 2.20
C GLN A 112 -12.32 -8.29 2.14
N ILE A 113 -13.21 -8.89 1.35
CA ILE A 113 -13.24 -10.35 1.14
C ILE A 113 -11.94 -10.83 0.48
N VAL A 114 -11.43 -10.08 -0.49
CA VAL A 114 -10.19 -10.42 -1.20
C VAL A 114 -8.98 -10.29 -0.28
N SER A 115 -8.88 -9.25 0.54
CA SER A 115 -7.81 -9.11 1.53
C SER A 115 -7.85 -10.21 2.61
N GLU A 116 -9.05 -10.62 3.03
CA GLU A 116 -9.26 -11.78 3.91
C GLU A 116 -8.88 -13.11 3.23
N LYS A 117 -9.20 -13.30 1.95
CA LYS A 117 -8.78 -14.50 1.20
C LYS A 117 -7.26 -14.58 1.04
N ILE A 118 -6.57 -13.46 0.79
CA ILE A 118 -5.09 -13.41 0.79
C ILE A 118 -4.53 -13.83 2.15
N LYS A 119 -5.15 -13.36 3.24
CA LYS A 119 -4.78 -13.76 4.61
C LYS A 119 -4.98 -15.28 4.81
N TYR A 120 -6.08 -15.84 4.31
CA TYR A 120 -6.44 -17.25 4.47
C TYR A 120 -5.55 -18.22 3.67
N GLN A 121 -5.17 -17.87 2.44
CA GLN A 121 -4.26 -18.70 1.63
C GLN A 121 -2.90 -18.89 2.31
N LYS A 122 -2.43 -17.87 3.04
CA LYS A 122 -1.19 -17.94 3.80
C LYS A 122 -1.25 -18.93 4.97
N LEU A 123 -2.39 -19.02 5.68
CA LEU A 123 -2.58 -19.97 6.80
C LEU A 123 -2.55 -21.44 6.37
N LYS A 124 -2.90 -21.75 5.12
CA LYS A 124 -2.84 -23.13 4.59
C LYS A 124 -1.45 -23.57 4.15
N LEU A 125 -0.52 -22.63 3.91
CA LEU A 125 0.86 -22.93 3.52
C LEU A 125 1.79 -23.17 4.72
N PHE A 126 1.31 -22.95 5.95
CA PHE A 126 2.04 -23.21 7.20
C PHE A 126 1.44 -24.39 8.01
N LYS A 127 0.63 -25.24 7.36
CA LYS A 127 0.22 -26.55 7.86
C LYS A 127 0.86 -27.61 6.97
#